data_AF-A0A971AR60-F1
#
_entry.id   AF-A0A971AR60-F1
#
_cell.length_a   1.000
_cell.length_b   1.000
_cell.length_c   1.000
_cell.angle_alpha   90.00
_cell.angle_beta   90.00
_cell.angle_gamma   90.00
#
_symmetry.space_group_name_H-M   'P 1'
#
loop_
_entity.id
_entity.type
_entity.pdbx_description
1 polymer ?
#
loop_
_entity_poly.entity_id
_entity_poly.type
_entity_poly.pdbx_seq_one_letter_code
_entity_poly.pdbx_strand_id
1 'polypeptide(L)'
;MQQIRYPELEAQKKAHAKFIDDLAKLKNDYNNAGGNILVILNANKMVIDWLSNHIRNMDKKIGEFAHFLLIVFFSLFFRHSIKS
;
A
#
# COMPACT_ATOMS: atom_id res chain seq x y z
N MET A 1 -7.84 -4.62 -3.84
CA MET A 1 -7.56 -3.71 -4.98
C MET A 1 -8.08 -4.25 -6.32
N GLN A 2 -7.70 -5.46 -6.74
CA GLN A 2 -8.08 -6.00 -8.06
C GLN A 2 -9.60 -6.17 -8.25
N GLN A 3 -10.30 -6.68 -7.23
CA GLN A 3 -11.76 -6.90 -7.29
C GLN A 3 -12.55 -5.61 -7.54
N ILE A 4 -12.10 -4.49 -6.97
CA ILE A 4 -12.72 -3.17 -7.18
C ILE A 4 -12.15 -2.43 -8.39
N ARG A 5 -11.27 -3.07 -9.17
CA ARG A 5 -10.57 -2.48 -10.33
C ARG A 5 -9.90 -1.14 -9.98
N TYR A 6 -9.21 -1.10 -8.84
CA TYR A 6 -8.51 0.10 -8.37
C TYR A 6 -7.52 0.60 -9.44
N PRO A 7 -7.61 1.86 -9.89
CA PRO A 7 -6.85 2.36 -11.04
C PRO A 7 -5.33 2.35 -10.84
N GLU A 8 -4.84 2.55 -9.61
CA GLU A 8 -3.39 2.54 -9.32
C GLU A 8 -2.88 1.16 -8.86
N LEU A 9 -3.56 0.06 -9.20
CA LEU A 9 -3.18 -1.31 -8.79
C LEU A 9 -1.73 -1.65 -9.17
N GLU A 10 -1.30 -1.31 -10.38
CA GLU A 10 0.05 -1.64 -10.85
C GLU A 10 1.13 -0.81 -10.14
N ALA A 11 0.84 0.45 -9.78
CA ALA A 11 1.73 1.27 -8.98
C ALA A 11 1.91 0.69 -7.57
N GLN A 12 0.81 0.22 -6.96
CA GLN A 12 0.80 -0.47 -5.67
C GLN A 12 1.66 -1.75 -5.71
N LYS A 13 1.46 -2.61 -6.70
CA LYS A 13 2.28 -3.82 -6.89
C LYS A 13 3.77 -3.49 -7.07
N LYS A 14 4.10 -2.48 -7.87
CA LYS A 14 5.49 -2.05 -8.10
C LYS A 14 6.15 -1.55 -6.81
N ALA A 15 5.42 -0.77 -6.01
CA ALA A 15 5.92 -0.29 -4.71
C ALA A 15 6.19 -1.45 -3.74
N HIS A 16 5.28 -2.43 -3.66
CA HIS A 16 5.45 -3.64 -2.85
C HIS A 16 6.62 -4.51 -3.31
N ALA A 17 6.74 -4.75 -4.62
CA ALA A 17 7.84 -5.54 -5.17
C ALA A 17 9.19 -4.91 -4.82
N LYS A 18 9.33 -3.59 -5.00
CA LYS A 18 10.55 -2.87 -4.63
C LYS A 18 10.84 -3.00 -3.12
N PHE A 19 9.82 -2.90 -2.27
CA PHE A 19 10.02 -3.03 -0.82
C PHE A 19 10.51 -4.43 -0.41
N ILE A 20 9.98 -5.47 -1.05
CA ILE A 20 10.44 -6.85 -0.85
C ILE A 20 11.92 -6.98 -1.23
N ASP A 21 12.34 -6.39 -2.35
CA ASP A 21 13.74 -6.39 -2.78
C ASP A 21 14.65 -5.64 -1.79
N ASP A 22 14.20 -4.49 -1.30
CA ASP A 22 14.93 -3.71 -0.29
C ASP A 22 15.07 -4.50 1.04
N LEU A 23 14.02 -5.21 1.47
CA LEU A 23 14.05 -6.10 2.64
C LEU A 23 15.01 -7.29 2.45
N ALA A 24 15.06 -7.86 1.24
CA ALA A 24 15.98 -8.94 0.92
C ALA A 24 17.44 -8.49 1.02
N LYS A 25 17.76 -7.28 0.52
CA LYS A 25 19.09 -6.66 0.70
C LYS A 25 19.41 -6.47 2.18
N LEU A 26 18.48 -5.88 2.93
CA LEU A 26 18.66 -5.63 4.34
C LEU A 26 18.94 -6.91 5.15
N LYS A 27 18.24 -8.01 4.83
CA LYS A 27 18.49 -9.32 5.43
C LYS A 27 19.92 -9.80 5.16
N ASN A 28 20.41 -9.62 3.93
CA ASN A 28 21.79 -9.98 3.58
C ASN A 28 22.81 -9.12 4.32
N ASP A 29 22.59 -7.81 4.40
CA ASP A 29 23.47 -6.88 5.11
C ASP A 29 23.55 -7.21 6.60
N TYR A 30 22.42 -7.56 7.22
CA TYR A 30 22.36 -8.00 8.61
C TYR A 30 23.18 -9.27 8.85
N ASN A 31 23.04 -10.27 7.97
CA ASN A 31 23.77 -11.54 8.07
C ASN A 31 25.28 -11.35 7.89
N ASN A 32 25.69 -10.45 6.99
CA ASN A 32 27.11 -10.20 6.70
C ASN A 32 27.79 -9.32 7.75
N ALA A 33 27.06 -8.38 8.36
CA ALA A 33 27.60 -7.44 9.35
C ALA A 33 27.60 -7.97 10.80
N GLY A 34 27.17 -9.22 11.02
CA GLY A 34 27.22 -9.88 12.33
C GLY A 34 26.34 -9.22 13.41
N GLY A 35 25.23 -8.59 13.03
CA GLY A 35 24.34 -7.93 13.98
C GLY A 35 24.82 -6.56 14.49
N ASN A 36 25.62 -5.83 13.70
CA ASN A 36 25.99 -4.45 14.00
C ASN A 36 24.75 -3.57 14.27
N ILE A 37 24.72 -2.91 15.42
CA ILE A 37 23.61 -2.04 15.86
C ILE A 37 23.26 -0.95 14.84
N LEU A 38 24.24 -0.46 14.08
CA LEU A 38 24.04 0.53 13.03
C LEU A 38 23.20 -0.02 11.87
N VAL A 39 23.38 -1.31 11.53
CA VAL A 39 22.58 -2.00 10.50
C VAL A 39 21.14 -2.17 10.98
N ILE A 40 20.93 -2.48 12.26
CA ILE A 40 19.60 -2.61 12.88
C ILE A 40 18.86 -1.26 12.93
N LEU A 41 19.56 -0.18 13.26
CA LEU A 41 18.94 1.16 13.29
C LEU A 41 18.56 1.62 11.88
N ASN A 42 19.42 1.39 10.89
CA ASN A 42 19.14 1.71 9.50
C ASN A 42 17.99 0.85 8.94
N ALA A 43 17.93 -0.44 9.30
CA ALA A 43 16.79 -1.32 9.01
C ALA A 43 15.47 -0.72 9.48
N ASN A 44 15.39 -0.39 10.77
CA ASN A 44 14.17 0.13 11.38
C ASN A 44 13.75 1.45 10.74
N LYS A 45 14.70 2.36 10.50
CA LYS A 45 14.42 3.62 9.82
C LYS A 45 13.83 3.38 8.42
N MET A 46 14.43 2.49 7.63
CA MET A 46 13.96 2.16 6.29
C MET A 46 12.55 1.58 6.30
N VAL A 47 12.25 0.65 7.21
CA VAL A 47 10.91 0.03 7.33
C VAL A 47 9.86 1.05 7.77
N ILE A 48 10.15 1.87 8.79
CA ILE A 48 9.23 2.90 9.30
C ILE A 48 8.96 3.95 8.23
N ASP A 49 10.01 4.44 7.54
CA ASP A 49 9.88 5.45 6.50
C ASP A 49 9.05 4.90 5.32
N TRP A 50 9.26 3.63 4.93
CA TRP A 50 8.48 3.00 3.87
C TRP A 50 7.00 2.84 4.27
N LEU A 51 6.72 2.22 5.43
CA LEU A 51 5.34 1.99 5.89
C LEU A 51 4.58 3.31 6.04
N SER A 52 5.18 4.30 6.70
CA SER A 52 4.53 5.58 6.97
C SER A 52 4.18 6.32 5.67
N ASN A 53 5.09 6.32 4.69
CA ASN A 53 4.82 6.98 3.41
C ASN A 53 3.88 6.17 2.52
N HIS A 54 3.97 4.84 2.53
CA HIS A 54 3.11 3.98 1.74
C HIS A 54 1.66 4.07 2.19
N ILE A 55 1.40 3.93 3.50
CA ILE A 55 0.06 4.00 4.07
C ILE A 55 -0.57 5.39 3.80
N ARG A 56 0.20 6.45 4.11
CA ARG A 56 -0.30 7.83 4.01
C ARG A 56 -0.61 8.24 2.57
N ASN A 57 0.25 7.88 1.62
CA ASN A 57 0.19 8.42 0.26
C ASN A 57 -0.45 7.46 -0.76
N MET A 58 -0.54 6.16 -0.45
CA MET A 58 -1.04 5.14 -1.37
C MET A 58 -2.26 4.40 -0.78
N ASP A 59 -2.15 3.80 0.40
CA ASP A 59 -3.22 2.94 0.91
C ASP A 59 -4.49 3.71 1.28
N LYS A 60 -4.33 4.93 1.81
CA LYS A 60 -5.46 5.81 2.10
C LYS A 60 -6.36 6.03 0.87
N LYS A 61 -5.76 6.17 -0.32
CA LYS A 61 -6.50 6.39 -1.58
C LYS A 61 -7.36 5.19 -1.98
N ILE A 62 -6.98 3.97 -1.60
CA ILE A 62 -7.79 2.77 -1.84
C ILE A 62 -9.10 2.88 -1.06
N GLY A 63 -9.03 3.32 0.20
CA GLY A 63 -10.20 3.55 1.04
C GLY A 63 -11.13 4.62 0.47
N GLU A 64 -10.56 5.75 0.04
CA GLU A 64 -11.30 6.84 -0.62
C GLU A 64 -12.01 6.36 -1.90
N PHE A 65 -11.31 5.58 -2.72
CA PHE A 65 -11.88 5.02 -3.95
C PHE A 65 -12.99 4.00 -3.67
N ALA A 66 -12.80 3.11 -2.69
CA ALA A 66 -13.83 2.14 -2.30
C ALA A 66 -15.09 2.84 -1.76
N HIS A 67 -14.90 3.89 -0.95
CA HIS A 67 -16.00 4.71 -0.45
C HIS A 67 -16.75 5.42 -1.59
N PHE A 68 -16.02 5.99 -2.55
CA PHE A 68 -16.62 6.57 -3.75
C PHE A 68 -17.46 5.56 -4.53
N LEU A 69 -16.94 4.35 -4.78
CA LEU A 69 -17.70 3.30 -5.46
C LEU A 69 -18.99 2.93 -4.73
N LEU A 70 -18.95 2.89 -3.39
CA LEU A 70 -20.11 2.63 -2.57
C LEU A 70 -21.17 3.73 -2.73
N ILE A 71 -20.78 5.00 -2.67
CA ILE A 71 -21.69 6.14 -2.89
C ILE A 71 -22.33 6.08 -4.28
N VAL A 72 -21.54 5.82 -5.32
CA VAL A 72 -22.04 5.73 -6.70
C VAL A 72 -23.04 4.59 -6.85
N PHE A 73 -22.73 3.41 -6.29
CA PHE A 73 -23.62 2.26 -6.31
C PHE A 73 -24.97 2.57 -5.65
N PHE A 74 -24.96 3.12 -4.43
CA PHE A 74 -26.19 3.51 -3.75
C PHE A 74 -26.97 4.56 -4.54
N SER A 75 -26.30 5.59 -5.07
CA SER A 75 -26.97 6.66 -5.83
C SER A 75 -27.66 6.14 -7.09
N LEU A 76 -27.02 5.21 -7.82
CA LEU A 76 -27.62 4.58 -9.00
C LEU A 76 -28.77 3.63 -8.64
N PHE A 77 -28.62 2.86 -7.57
CA PHE A 77 -29.67 1.96 -7.07
C PHE A 77 -30.92 2.75 -6.64
N PHE A 78 -30.76 3.79 -5.82
CA PHE A 78 -31.88 4.65 -5.39
C PHE A 78 -32.55 5.36 -6.58
N ARG A 79 -31.78 5.85 -7.56
CA ARG A 79 -32.34 6.48 -8.77
C ARG A 79 -33.20 5.52 -9.60
N HIS A 80 -32.85 4.24 -9.62
CA HIS A 80 -33.64 3.23 -10.32
C HIS A 80 -34.93 2.90 -9.55
N SER A 81 -34.85 2.74 -8.23
CA SER A 81 -35.99 2.39 -7.38
C SER A 81 -37.08 3.47 -7.29
N ILE A 82 -36.75 4.76 -7.49
CA ILE A 82 -37.74 5.86 -7.47
C ILE A 82 -38.44 6.04 -8.83
N LYS A 83 -37.90 5.46 -9.91
CA LYS A 83 -38.49 5.52 -11.26
C LYS A 83 -39.43 4.36 -11.58
N SER A 84 -39.53 3.38 -10.69
CA SER A 84 -40.52 2.28 -10.73
C SER A 84 -41.75 2.64 -9.93
#